data_AF-A0A8T5Q9C9-F1
#
_entry.id   AF-A0A8T5Q9C9-F1
#
_cell.length_a   1.000
_cell.length_b   1.000
_cell.length_c   1.000
_cell.angle_alpha   90.00
_cell.angle_beta   90.00
_cell.angle_gamma   90.00
#
_symmetry.space_group_name_H-M   'P 1'
#
loop_
_entity.id
_entity.type
_entity.pdbx_description
1 polymer ?
#
loop_
_entity_poly.entity_id
_entity_poly.type
_entity_poly.pdbx_seq_one_letter_code
_entity_poly.pdbx_strand_id
1 'polypeptide(L)'
;MGRWLASGLAALVLGSGCSGVHERLQPAAEITIVINEAPKKEDYIKKTRNLCDVANALYQASANRAAMEWYEKAIGNIEEHKLPIKGNPGFALAYNRMAEYYLSLEMYSKAEKFARIAVENYPDNPFFRATLEMIQREIKKKKATFVNFT
;
A
#
# COMPACT_ATOMS: atom_id res chain seq x y z
N MET A 1 41.45 -0.67 -23.40
CA MET A 1 40.05 -0.92 -23.82
C MET A 1 39.91 -2.42 -24.08
N GLY A 2 39.24 -3.13 -23.18
CA GLY A 2 39.11 -4.59 -23.21
C GLY A 2 37.96 -5.06 -24.10
N ARG A 3 38.21 -6.13 -24.86
CA ARG A 3 37.25 -6.89 -25.68
C ARG A 3 36.40 -7.81 -24.78
N TRP A 4 35.22 -8.27 -25.26
CA TRP A 4 34.86 -9.69 -25.50
C TRP A 4 33.33 -9.86 -25.76
N LEU A 5 33.02 -10.28 -26.99
CA LEU A 5 31.97 -11.17 -27.52
C LEU A 5 30.54 -11.22 -26.94
N ALA A 6 29.55 -10.99 -27.83
CA ALA A 6 28.56 -12.00 -28.20
C ALA A 6 27.91 -11.64 -29.55
N SER A 7 28.43 -12.27 -30.59
CA SER A 7 27.84 -12.34 -31.94
C SER A 7 26.71 -13.37 -31.95
N GLY A 8 25.63 -13.14 -32.71
CA GLY A 8 24.58 -14.15 -32.87
C GLY A 8 23.44 -13.77 -33.81
N LEU A 9 23.75 -13.73 -35.12
CA LEU A 9 22.84 -13.91 -36.26
C LEU A 9 21.46 -13.21 -36.26
N ALA A 10 21.39 -12.08 -36.96
CA ALA A 10 20.19 -11.71 -37.72
C ALA A 10 20.61 -11.58 -39.19
N ALA A 11 20.82 -12.72 -39.85
CA ALA A 11 21.12 -12.79 -41.27
C ALA A 11 19.94 -13.44 -41.99
N LEU A 12 19.48 -12.74 -43.04
CA LEU A 12 18.70 -13.23 -44.18
C LEU A 12 17.29 -13.77 -43.90
N VAL A 13 16.28 -12.95 -44.25
CA VAL A 13 15.09 -13.47 -44.93
C VAL A 13 14.92 -12.67 -46.22
N LEU A 14 15.68 -13.07 -47.25
CA LEU A 14 15.27 -12.85 -48.64
C LEU A 14 14.38 -14.04 -49.02
N GLY A 15 13.21 -13.72 -49.56
CA GLY A 15 12.19 -14.71 -49.86
C GLY A 15 12.59 -15.70 -50.93
N SER A 16 12.00 -16.88 -50.87
CA SER A 16 11.56 -17.67 -52.03
C SER A 16 10.71 -18.82 -51.48
N GLY A 17 9.61 -19.10 -52.19
CA GLY A 17 8.64 -20.09 -51.79
C GLY A 17 9.15 -21.52 -51.86
N CYS A 18 8.42 -22.43 -51.23
CA CYS A 18 8.03 -23.73 -51.78
C CYS A 18 7.18 -24.49 -50.75
N SER A 19 6.19 -25.20 -51.30
CA SER A 19 5.20 -26.07 -50.66
C SER A 19 5.78 -27.13 -49.72
N GLY A 20 4.93 -27.59 -48.80
CA GLY A 20 4.80 -29.03 -48.57
C GLY A 20 5.24 -29.57 -47.22
N VAL A 21 4.30 -29.53 -46.26
CA VAL A 21 3.94 -30.56 -45.26
C VAL A 21 4.99 -31.24 -44.35
N HIS A 22 4.63 -31.19 -43.06
CA HIS A 22 4.96 -32.09 -41.94
C HIS A 22 6.43 -32.21 -41.51
N GLU A 23 6.81 -31.47 -40.47
CA GLU A 23 6.95 -31.99 -39.09
C GLU A 23 7.60 -30.92 -38.20
N ARG A 24 7.03 -30.72 -37.00
CA ARG A 24 7.63 -30.03 -35.83
C ARG A 24 8.27 -28.66 -36.07
N LEU A 25 7.55 -27.58 -35.77
CA LEU A 25 8.10 -26.36 -35.12
C LEU A 25 7.04 -25.24 -35.03
N GLN A 26 6.00 -25.38 -34.21
CA GLN A 26 5.36 -24.21 -33.58
C GLN A 26 4.75 -24.61 -32.22
N PRO A 27 5.52 -24.46 -31.13
CA PRO A 27 4.93 -23.99 -29.88
C PRO A 27 5.55 -22.64 -29.43
N ALA A 28 6.17 -21.89 -30.35
CA ALA A 28 6.83 -20.62 -30.02
C ALA A 28 6.02 -19.37 -30.43
N ALA A 29 5.01 -19.49 -31.30
CA ALA A 29 4.20 -18.36 -31.78
C ALA A 29 2.83 -18.23 -31.07
N GLU A 30 2.39 -19.26 -30.35
CA GLU A 30 1.17 -19.21 -29.52
C GLU A 30 1.46 -18.90 -28.05
N ILE A 31 2.72 -18.62 -27.70
CA ILE A 31 2.99 -17.76 -26.54
C ILE A 31 2.78 -16.32 -27.02
N THR A 32 1.55 -16.01 -27.43
CA THR A 32 1.01 -14.67 -27.23
C THR A 32 1.07 -14.52 -25.73
N ILE A 33 2.17 -13.93 -25.26
CA ILE A 33 2.36 -13.61 -23.87
C ILE A 33 1.23 -12.61 -23.60
N VAL A 34 0.09 -13.12 -23.12
CA VAL A 34 -0.80 -12.40 -22.23
C VAL A 34 0.03 -12.20 -20.97
N ILE A 35 1.06 -11.37 -21.07
CA ILE A 35 1.61 -10.68 -19.92
C ILE A 35 0.46 -9.77 -19.58
N ASN A 36 -0.40 -10.25 -18.68
CA ASN A 36 -1.22 -9.41 -17.82
C ASN A 36 -0.33 -8.21 -17.50
N GLU A 37 -0.64 -7.06 -18.11
CA GLU A 37 0.04 -5.82 -17.77
C GLU A 37 -0.01 -5.75 -16.25
N ALA A 38 1.16 -5.76 -15.60
CA ALA A 38 1.19 -5.67 -14.14
C ALA A 38 0.28 -4.49 -13.76
N PRO A 39 -0.74 -4.71 -12.92
CA PRO A 39 -1.77 -3.71 -12.66
C PRO A 39 -1.09 -2.39 -12.31
N LYS A 40 -1.56 -1.30 -12.92
CA LYS A 40 -0.91 0.00 -12.80
C LYS A 40 -1.02 0.43 -11.33
N LYS A 41 -0.03 1.15 -10.81
CA LYS A 41 -0.07 1.69 -9.42
C LYS A 41 -1.38 2.43 -9.12
N GLU A 42 -1.94 3.06 -10.14
CA GLU A 42 -3.24 3.73 -10.10
C GLU A 42 -4.41 2.80 -9.71
N ASP A 43 -4.41 1.55 -10.18
CA ASP A 43 -5.45 0.58 -9.85
C ASP A 43 -5.39 0.18 -8.37
N TYR A 44 -4.18 0.10 -7.81
CA TYR A 44 -3.97 -0.13 -6.38
C TYR A 44 -4.40 1.08 -5.53
N ILE A 45 -4.18 2.30 -6.01
CA ILE A 45 -4.66 3.52 -5.33
C ILE A 45 -6.19 3.51 -5.26
N LYS A 46 -6.87 3.24 -6.39
CA LYS A 46 -8.33 3.13 -6.45
C LYS A 46 -8.87 2.03 -5.55
N LYS A 47 -8.27 0.83 -5.61
CA LYS A 47 -8.62 -0.29 -4.75
C LYS A 47 -8.51 0.10 -3.28
N THR A 48 -7.40 0.69 -2.88
CA THR A 48 -7.16 1.13 -1.49
C THR A 48 -8.16 2.20 -1.06
N ARG A 49 -8.48 3.16 -1.92
CA ARG A 49 -9.47 4.20 -1.62
C ARG A 49 -10.85 3.58 -1.35
N ASN A 50 -11.27 2.64 -2.18
CA ASN A 50 -12.52 1.91 -1.96
C ASN A 50 -12.52 1.16 -0.62
N LEU A 51 -11.39 0.56 -0.21
CA LEU A 51 -11.26 -0.07 1.10
C LEU A 51 -11.43 0.95 2.24
N CYS A 52 -10.81 2.13 2.13
CA CYS A 52 -10.96 3.21 3.11
C CYS A 52 -12.40 3.73 3.20
N ASP A 53 -13.08 3.85 2.05
CA ASP A 53 -14.46 4.33 1.99
C ASP A 53 -15.43 3.33 2.62
N VAL A 54 -15.26 2.03 2.34
CA VAL A 54 -16.02 0.95 2.99
C VAL A 54 -15.76 0.92 4.50
N ALA A 55 -14.50 1.03 4.92
CA ALA A 55 -14.14 1.08 6.33
C ALA A 55 -14.80 2.28 7.05
N ASN A 56 -14.81 3.45 6.40
CA ASN A 56 -15.45 4.64 6.96
C ASN A 56 -16.97 4.47 7.07
N ALA A 57 -17.62 3.88 6.06
CA ALA A 57 -19.06 3.58 6.13
C ALA A 57 -19.38 2.62 7.28
N LEU A 58 -18.57 1.57 7.47
CA LEU A 58 -18.73 0.62 8.58
C LEU A 58 -18.49 1.28 9.94
N TYR A 59 -17.52 2.19 10.03
CA TYR A 59 -17.25 2.96 11.24
C TYR A 59 -18.46 3.83 11.62
N GLN A 60 -19.08 4.51 10.65
CA GLN A 60 -20.31 5.29 10.88
C GLN A 60 -21.50 4.40 11.26
N ALA A 61 -21.56 3.17 10.75
CA ALA A 61 -22.56 2.18 11.10
C ALA A 61 -22.33 1.53 12.48
N SER A 62 -21.43 2.05 13.32
CA SER A 62 -21.03 1.53 14.64
C SER A 62 -20.41 0.12 14.63
N ALA A 63 -20.10 -0.42 13.45
CA ALA A 63 -19.44 -1.71 13.27
C ALA A 63 -17.91 -1.59 13.40
N ASN A 64 -17.45 -1.11 14.57
CA ASN A 64 -16.06 -0.72 14.81
C ASN A 64 -15.06 -1.84 14.52
N ARG A 65 -15.35 -3.08 14.94
CA ARG A 65 -14.43 -4.22 14.70
C ARG A 65 -14.22 -4.50 13.22
N ALA A 66 -15.31 -4.55 12.45
CA ALA A 66 -15.23 -4.75 11.01
C ALA A 66 -14.49 -3.57 10.36
N ALA A 67 -14.79 -2.33 10.74
CA ALA A 67 -14.12 -1.15 10.22
C ALA A 67 -12.58 -1.22 10.38
N MET A 68 -12.09 -1.68 11.54
CA MET A 68 -10.64 -1.82 11.77
C MET A 68 -10.00 -2.88 10.86
N GLU A 69 -10.66 -4.01 10.61
CA GLU A 69 -10.17 -5.02 9.67
C GLU A 69 -10.02 -4.47 8.24
N TRP A 70 -10.94 -3.61 7.81
CA TRP A 70 -10.85 -2.96 6.51
C TRP A 70 -9.77 -1.88 6.46
N TYR A 71 -9.57 -1.12 7.54
CA TYR A 71 -8.45 -0.17 7.64
C TYR A 71 -7.11 -0.89 7.63
N GLU A 72 -6.97 -2.03 8.31
CA GLU A 72 -5.75 -2.85 8.29
C GLU A 72 -5.46 -3.37 6.87
N LYS A 73 -6.47 -3.89 6.15
CA LYS A 73 -6.33 -4.28 4.74
C LYS A 73 -5.91 -3.12 3.85
N ALA A 74 -6.47 -1.93 4.06
CA ALA A 74 -6.09 -0.74 3.31
C ALA A 74 -4.62 -0.38 3.55
N ILE A 75 -4.18 -0.37 4.81
CA ILE A 75 -2.79 -0.09 5.18
C ILE A 75 -1.83 -1.14 4.61
N GLY A 76 -2.19 -2.42 4.68
CA GLY A 76 -1.39 -3.49 4.06
C GLY A 76 -1.16 -3.25 2.57
N ASN A 77 -2.20 -2.85 1.84
CA ASN A 77 -2.11 -2.52 0.41
C ASN A 77 -1.23 -1.27 0.16
N ILE A 78 -1.30 -0.25 1.04
CA ILE A 78 -0.43 0.94 0.98
C ILE A 78 1.04 0.56 1.16
N GLU A 79 1.35 -0.27 2.16
CA GLU A 79 2.72 -0.67 2.49
C GLU A 79 3.30 -1.63 1.44
N GLU A 80 2.52 -2.62 1.00
CA GLU A 80 2.92 -3.61 0.00
C GLU A 80 3.28 -2.95 -1.34
N HIS A 81 2.44 -2.02 -1.81
CA HIS A 81 2.64 -1.35 -3.09
C HIS A 81 3.33 0.02 -2.98
N LYS A 82 3.77 0.41 -1.78
CA LYS A 82 4.43 1.70 -1.47
C LYS A 82 3.66 2.89 -2.05
N LEU A 83 2.36 2.92 -1.79
CA LEU A 83 1.46 3.93 -2.35
C LEU A 83 1.68 5.29 -1.69
N PRO A 84 1.55 6.40 -2.44
CA PRO A 84 1.68 7.73 -1.88
C PRO A 84 0.47 8.08 -1.00
N ILE A 85 0.73 8.40 0.27
CA ILE A 85 -0.29 8.83 1.24
C ILE A 85 -0.67 10.30 0.99
N LYS A 86 0.30 11.13 0.63
CA LYS A 86 0.10 12.54 0.26
C LYS A 86 -0.80 12.64 -0.97
N GLY A 87 -1.85 13.46 -0.88
CA GLY A 87 -2.89 13.61 -1.92
C GLY A 87 -4.12 12.70 -1.77
N ASN A 88 -4.02 11.61 -1.00
CA ASN A 88 -5.15 10.75 -0.62
C ASN A 88 -5.58 10.93 0.85
N PRO A 89 -6.59 11.78 1.16
CA PRO A 89 -7.00 12.03 2.55
C PRO A 89 -7.56 10.77 3.24
N GLY A 90 -8.16 9.85 2.47
CA GLY A 90 -8.64 8.57 2.98
C GLY A 90 -7.51 7.67 3.51
N PHE A 91 -6.30 7.76 2.95
CA PHE A 91 -5.16 6.95 3.41
C PHE A 91 -4.67 7.46 4.75
N ALA A 92 -4.51 8.77 4.90
CA ALA A 92 -4.13 9.37 6.19
C ALA A 92 -5.21 9.16 7.26
N LEU A 93 -6.49 9.19 6.88
CA LEU A 93 -7.58 8.86 7.78
C LEU A 93 -7.49 7.41 8.29
N ALA A 94 -7.16 6.45 7.42
CA ALA A 94 -6.96 5.06 7.83
C ALA A 94 -5.85 4.91 8.89
N TYR A 95 -4.70 5.56 8.69
CA TYR A 95 -3.63 5.60 9.70
C TYR A 95 -4.09 6.24 11.01
N ASN A 96 -4.86 7.34 10.95
CA ASN A 96 -5.37 7.99 12.16
C ASN A 96 -6.37 7.11 12.92
N ARG A 97 -7.27 6.43 12.23
CA ARG A 97 -8.23 5.49 12.84
C ARG A 97 -7.52 4.31 13.50
N MET A 98 -6.48 3.78 12.87
CA MET A 98 -5.64 2.75 13.47
C MET A 98 -4.84 3.28 14.68
N ALA A 99 -4.42 4.54 14.67
CA ALA A 99 -3.79 5.17 15.82
C ALA A 99 -4.76 5.26 17.02
N GLU A 100 -6.00 5.69 16.79
CA GLU A 100 -7.06 5.69 17.81
C GLU A 100 -7.35 4.28 18.34
N TYR A 101 -7.39 3.28 17.45
CA TYR A 101 -7.56 1.89 17.83
C TYR A 101 -6.42 1.39 18.72
N TYR A 102 -5.15 1.62 18.32
CA TYR A 102 -4.01 1.24 19.16
C TYR A 102 -3.94 2.01 20.47
N LEU A 103 -4.41 3.25 20.51
CA LEU A 103 -4.54 4.00 21.75
C LEU A 103 -5.53 3.31 22.70
N SER A 104 -6.68 2.84 22.18
CA SER A 104 -7.67 2.09 22.97
C SER A 104 -7.14 0.75 23.49
N LEU A 105 -6.16 0.16 22.80
CA LEU A 105 -5.45 -1.05 23.22
C LEU A 105 -4.25 -0.76 24.14
N GLU A 106 -4.08 0.48 24.58
CA GLU A 106 -2.92 0.95 25.36
C GLU A 106 -1.55 0.70 24.69
N MET A 107 -1.53 0.49 23.37
CA MET A 107 -0.32 0.28 22.58
C MET A 107 0.28 1.62 22.12
N TYR A 108 0.68 2.46 23.07
CA TYR A 108 1.02 3.86 22.82
C TYR A 108 2.12 4.07 21.77
N SER A 109 3.16 3.24 21.76
CA SER A 109 4.26 3.36 20.78
C SER A 109 3.80 3.13 19.34
N LYS A 110 2.86 2.19 19.13
CA LYS A 110 2.25 1.98 17.81
C LYS A 110 1.31 3.12 17.46
N ALA A 111 0.44 3.51 18.41
CA ALA A 111 -0.49 4.62 18.21
C ALA A 111 0.23 5.90 17.75
N GLU A 112 1.32 6.28 18.44
CA GLU A 112 2.11 7.46 18.11
C GLU A 112 2.73 7.37 16.70
N LYS A 113 3.30 6.21 16.34
CA LYS A 113 3.87 5.99 15.00
C LYS A 113 2.83 6.22 13.90
N PHE A 114 1.64 5.66 14.05
CA PHE A 114 0.56 5.77 13.06
C PHE A 114 0.00 7.19 12.99
N ALA A 115 -0.19 7.86 14.14
CA ALA A 115 -0.65 9.25 14.19
C ALA A 115 0.37 10.21 13.55
N ARG A 116 1.67 9.99 13.76
CA ARG A 116 2.72 10.77 13.09
C ARG A 116 2.67 10.65 11.57
N ILE A 117 2.48 9.45 11.03
CA ILE A 117 2.38 9.24 9.58
C ILE A 117 1.20 10.06 9.01
N ALA A 118 0.05 10.08 9.69
CA ALA A 118 -1.10 10.87 9.27
C ALA A 118 -0.80 12.38 9.26
N VAL A 119 -0.20 12.91 10.34
CA VAL A 119 0.17 14.33 10.49
C VAL A 119 1.27 14.76 9.52
N GLU A 120 2.29 13.94 9.28
CA GLU A 120 3.38 14.25 8.35
C GLU A 120 2.88 14.40 6.91
N ASN A 121 1.84 13.64 6.53
CA ASN A 121 1.26 13.72 5.19
C ASN A 121 0.18 14.82 5.08
N TYR A 122 -0.50 15.15 6.19
CA TYR A 122 -1.56 16.16 6.26
C TYR A 122 -1.42 17.03 7.53
N PRO A 123 -0.41 17.92 7.57
CA PRO A 123 -0.15 18.75 8.74
C PRO A 123 -1.27 19.77 9.00
N ASP A 124 -1.97 20.20 7.95
CA ASP A 124 -3.03 21.20 8.03
C ASP A 124 -4.35 20.64 8.59
N ASN A 125 -4.45 19.32 8.77
CA ASN A 125 -5.68 18.71 9.28
C ASN A 125 -5.71 18.75 10.82
N PRO A 126 -6.58 19.56 11.44
CA PRO A 126 -6.64 19.69 12.89
C PRO A 126 -7.03 18.39 13.58
N PHE A 127 -7.78 17.52 12.90
CA PHE A 127 -8.19 16.23 13.44
C PHE A 127 -6.99 15.32 13.73
N PHE A 128 -6.06 15.19 12.79
CA PHE A 128 -4.88 14.34 12.96
C PHE A 128 -3.94 14.87 14.03
N ARG A 129 -3.78 16.20 14.08
CA ARG A 129 -2.99 16.85 15.13
C ARG A 129 -3.59 16.61 16.52
N ALA A 130 -4.92 16.73 16.66
CA ALA A 130 -5.60 16.47 17.92
C ALA A 130 -5.41 15.01 18.39
N THR A 131 -5.49 14.04 17.47
CA THR A 131 -5.24 12.62 17.79
C THR A 131 -3.81 12.42 18.29
N LEU A 132 -2.80 13.00 17.62
CA LEU A 132 -1.40 12.91 18.07
C LEU A 132 -1.19 13.54 19.46
N GLU A 133 -1.76 14.72 19.70
CA GLU A 133 -1.68 15.41 20.99
C GLU A 133 -2.33 14.58 22.11
N MET A 134 -3.48 13.95 21.84
CA MET A 134 -4.15 13.07 22.79
C MET A 134 -3.28 11.86 23.16
N ILE A 135 -2.66 11.20 22.17
CA ILE A 135 -1.75 10.07 22.39
C ILE A 135 -0.56 10.51 23.26
N GLN A 136 0.04 11.67 22.96
CA GLN A 136 1.18 12.20 23.72
C GLN A 136 0.82 12.54 25.18
N ARG A 137 -0.39 13.06 25.43
CA ARG A 137 -0.89 13.32 26.79
C ARG A 137 -0.99 12.04 27.59
N GLU A 138 -1.55 10.97 27.03
CA GLU A 138 -1.66 9.68 27.71
C GLU A 138 -0.28 9.07 28.01
N ILE A 139 0.66 9.14 27.06
CA ILE A 139 2.05 8.72 27.29
C ILE A 139 2.68 9.50 28.44
N LYS A 140 2.51 10.82 28.47
CA LYS A 140 3.05 11.68 29.54
C LYS A 140 2.43 11.34 30.89
N LYS A 141 1.11 11.12 30.95
CA LYS A 141 0.38 10.75 32.17
C LYS A 141 0.90 9.42 32.74
N LYS A 142 1.05 8.39 31.91
CA LYS A 142 1.57 7.08 32.33
C LYS A 142 3.02 7.17 32.84
N LYS A 143 3.87 7.98 32.18
CA LYS A 143 5.23 8.26 32.66
C LYS A 143 5.23 8.95 34.02
N ALA A 144 4.39 9.97 34.21
CA ALA A 144 4.27 10.68 35.48
C ALA A 144 3.78 9.78 36.61
N THR A 145 2.82 8.89 36.35
CA THR A 145 2.38 7.92 37.34
C THR A 145 3.49 6.97 37.76
N PHE A 146 4.32 6.50 36.83
CA PHE A 146 5.44 5.60 37.16
C PHE A 146 6.49 6.25 38.07
N VAL A 147 6.79 7.54 37.84
CA VAL A 147 7.75 8.31 38.65
C VAL A 147 7.27 8.56 40.08
N ASN A 148 5.96 8.61 40.32
CA ASN A 148 5.42 8.86 41.66
C ASN A 148 5.44 7.62 42.59
N PHE A 149 5.80 6.43 42.07
CA PHE A 149 5.89 5.19 42.85
C PHE A 149 7.34 4.78 43.19
N THR A 150 8.33 5.58 42.83
CA THR A 150 9.76 5.38 43.11
C THR A 150 10.28 6.43 44.08
#